data_AF-A0AAF0Z3Z3-F1
#
_entry.id   AF-A0AAF0Z3Z3-F1
#
_cell.length_a   1.000
_cell.length_b   1.000
_cell.length_c   1.000
_cell.angle_alpha   90.00
_cell.angle_beta   90.00
_cell.angle_gamma   90.00
#
_symmetry.space_group_name_H-M   'P 1'
#
loop_
_entity.id
_entity.type
_entity.pdbx_description
1 polymer ?
#
loop_
_entity_poly.entity_id
_entity_poly.type
_entity_poly.pdbx_seq_one_letter_code
_entity_poly.pdbx_strand_id
1 'polypeptide(L)'
;MPLVTTRYLVHEAARQGTGIGALNVLHLETAEALVRAAERAGQPVILQISQNCVSFHGGHLEPLTHAAAALAESATVGVSLHLDHAEDEALALAAVDLGYSSVMYDGATLPWDENIAATRRVVAHARTRDVFVEAELGEIGGKDGAHAPGVRTDPQEAKDFVASTGVDALAVAVGSSHAMTTRSAVLDLELIARLRDAVPVPLVLHGSSGVDDATMQAAIRAGIVKVNVSTHLNSAFTAAVREYLGANPAVVDSRKYMGPGREAMITEAARLLRLFALDLDESDAAAARTA
;
A
#
# COMPACT_ATOMS: atom_id res chain seq x y z
N MET A 1 21.92 -4.76 -0.67
CA MET A 1 22.19 -3.36 -0.22
C MET A 1 21.58 -3.19 1.18
N PRO A 2 22.00 -2.22 2.02
CA PRO A 2 21.22 -1.94 3.23
C PRO A 2 19.78 -1.59 2.83
N LEU A 3 18.80 -2.04 3.61
CA LEU A 3 17.38 -1.77 3.37
C LEU A 3 17.14 -0.27 3.25
N VAL A 4 16.48 0.15 2.18
CA VAL A 4 16.08 1.55 2.00
C VAL A 4 14.89 1.81 2.90
N THR A 5 14.87 2.90 3.64
CA THR A 5 13.76 3.20 4.54
C THR A 5 12.54 3.68 3.76
N THR A 6 11.34 3.31 4.22
CA THR A 6 10.08 3.83 3.66
C THR A 6 10.04 5.35 3.69
N ARG A 7 10.57 5.98 4.75
CA ARG A 7 10.74 7.44 4.87
C ARG A 7 11.46 8.02 3.65
N TYR A 8 12.61 7.45 3.28
CA TYR A 8 13.37 7.91 2.11
C TYR A 8 12.56 7.73 0.82
N LEU A 9 11.96 6.55 0.60
CA LEU A 9 11.22 6.25 -0.62
C LEU A 9 10.02 7.20 -0.81
N VAL A 10 9.23 7.42 0.24
CA VAL A 10 8.06 8.28 0.20
C VAL A 10 8.46 9.75 -0.02
N HIS A 11 9.47 10.25 0.71
CA HIS A 11 9.91 11.64 0.53
C HIS A 11 10.55 11.89 -0.84
N GLU A 12 11.28 10.92 -1.40
CA GLU A 12 11.86 11.06 -2.73
C GLU A 12 10.77 11.10 -3.80
N ALA A 13 9.74 10.25 -3.72
CA ALA A 13 8.58 10.31 -4.61
C ALA A 13 7.86 11.68 -4.50
N ALA A 14 7.60 12.15 -3.27
CA ALA A 14 7.00 13.46 -3.03
C ALA A 14 7.83 14.60 -3.65
N ARG A 15 9.17 14.56 -3.49
CA ARG A 15 10.09 15.57 -4.04
C ARG A 15 10.10 15.58 -5.57
N GLN A 16 9.93 14.42 -6.20
CA GLN A 16 9.87 14.27 -7.65
C GLN A 16 8.48 14.57 -8.24
N GLY A 17 7.44 14.68 -7.40
CA GLY A 17 6.06 14.82 -7.86
C GLY A 17 5.51 13.53 -8.49
N THR A 18 6.01 12.38 -8.04
CA THR A 18 5.61 11.04 -8.48
C THR A 18 4.99 10.25 -7.32
N GLY A 19 4.46 9.07 -7.61
CA GLY A 19 3.93 8.14 -6.62
C GLY A 19 4.87 6.96 -6.34
N ILE A 20 4.80 6.40 -5.13
CA ILE A 20 5.44 5.15 -4.72
C ILE A 20 4.38 4.07 -4.50
N GLY A 21 4.58 2.90 -5.11
CA GLY A 21 3.70 1.75 -4.92
C GLY A 21 3.96 1.04 -3.59
N ALA A 22 2.89 0.82 -2.83
CA ALA A 22 2.88 -0.07 -1.67
C ALA A 22 1.99 -1.28 -1.98
N LEU A 23 2.61 -2.46 -2.12
CA LEU A 23 1.99 -3.64 -2.71
C LEU A 23 1.90 -4.75 -1.66
N ASN A 24 0.70 -5.30 -1.44
CA ASN A 24 0.49 -6.26 -0.35
C ASN A 24 1.14 -7.62 -0.64
N VAL A 25 1.91 -8.09 0.33
CA VAL A 25 2.44 -9.45 0.40
C VAL A 25 1.41 -10.34 1.09
N LEU A 26 1.13 -11.49 0.46
CA LEU A 26 0.28 -12.55 1.00
C LEU A 26 1.06 -13.82 1.33
N HIS A 27 2.04 -14.16 0.49
CA HIS A 27 2.87 -15.35 0.59
C HIS A 27 4.31 -15.02 0.22
N LEU A 28 5.24 -15.95 0.43
CA LEU A 28 6.61 -15.81 -0.08
C LEU A 28 6.60 -15.57 -1.60
N GLU A 29 5.81 -16.33 -2.35
CA GLU A 29 5.74 -16.23 -3.81
C GLU A 29 5.23 -14.87 -4.30
N THR A 30 4.37 -14.20 -3.52
CA THR A 30 3.93 -12.85 -3.86
C THR A 30 5.03 -11.84 -3.52
N ALA A 31 5.74 -11.98 -2.39
CA ALA A 31 6.89 -11.13 -2.10
C ALA A 31 7.97 -11.22 -3.20
N GLU A 32 8.29 -12.44 -3.64
CA GLU A 32 9.19 -12.67 -4.77
C GLU A 32 8.69 -11.99 -6.06
N ALA A 33 7.39 -12.09 -6.35
CA ALA A 33 6.76 -11.48 -7.51
C ALA A 33 6.91 -9.96 -7.49
N LEU A 34 6.62 -9.34 -6.36
CA LEU A 34 6.63 -7.88 -6.20
C LEU A 34 8.05 -7.31 -6.29
N VAL A 35 9.04 -7.98 -5.71
CA VAL A 35 10.45 -7.59 -5.88
C VAL A 35 10.87 -7.71 -7.34
N ARG A 36 10.60 -8.84 -8.01
CA ARG A 36 10.91 -9.01 -9.44
C ARG A 36 10.20 -7.99 -10.32
N ALA A 37 8.96 -7.63 -10.00
CA ALA A 37 8.22 -6.60 -10.69
C ALA A 37 8.90 -5.23 -10.58
N ALA A 38 9.34 -4.88 -9.37
CA ALA A 38 10.06 -3.65 -9.10
C ALA A 38 11.40 -3.59 -9.86
N GLU A 39 12.17 -4.67 -9.85
CA GLU A 39 13.41 -4.78 -10.62
C GLU A 39 13.17 -4.69 -12.13
N ARG A 40 12.12 -5.35 -12.64
CA ARG A 40 11.73 -5.28 -14.06
C ARG A 40 11.26 -3.88 -14.46
N ALA A 41 10.60 -3.18 -13.55
CA ALA A 41 10.17 -1.80 -13.75
C ALA A 41 11.34 -0.81 -13.63
N GLY A 42 12.43 -1.17 -12.95
CA GLY A 42 13.48 -0.24 -12.55
C GLY A 42 13.00 0.77 -11.49
N GLN A 43 11.96 0.44 -10.73
CA GLN A 43 11.28 1.34 -9.81
C GLN A 43 11.35 0.81 -8.37
N PRO A 44 11.41 1.67 -7.34
CA PRO A 44 11.33 1.24 -5.96
C PRO A 44 9.92 0.73 -5.58
N VAL A 45 9.82 -0.06 -4.50
CA VAL A 45 8.54 -0.58 -3.98
C VAL A 45 8.53 -0.69 -2.47
N ILE A 46 7.37 -0.48 -1.86
CA ILE A 46 7.10 -0.79 -0.46
C ILE A 46 6.36 -2.13 -0.43
N LEU A 47 6.96 -3.15 0.18
CA LEU A 47 6.26 -4.41 0.45
C LEU A 47 5.47 -4.25 1.75
N GLN A 48 4.17 -4.47 1.69
CA GLN A 48 3.32 -4.29 2.85
C GLN A 48 2.65 -5.58 3.32
N ILE A 49 2.71 -5.84 4.62
CA ILE A 49 2.12 -7.03 5.26
C ILE A 49 0.99 -6.52 6.15
N SER A 50 -0.24 -6.91 5.86
CA SER A 50 -1.40 -6.44 6.64
C SER A 50 -1.68 -7.29 7.86
N GLN A 51 -2.38 -6.75 8.86
CA GLN A 51 -2.86 -7.54 10.01
C GLN A 51 -3.69 -8.77 9.57
N ASN A 52 -4.48 -8.65 8.50
CA ASN A 52 -5.21 -9.77 7.91
C ASN A 52 -4.28 -10.84 7.32
N CYS A 53 -3.17 -10.43 6.70
CA CYS A 53 -2.14 -11.37 6.23
C CYS A 53 -1.46 -12.07 7.42
N VAL A 54 -1.12 -11.34 8.48
CA VAL A 54 -0.57 -11.93 9.72
C VAL A 54 -1.54 -12.95 10.31
N SER A 55 -2.84 -12.62 10.34
CA SER A 55 -3.90 -13.52 10.82
C SER A 55 -4.00 -14.79 9.97
N PHE A 56 -3.89 -14.66 8.64
CA PHE A 56 -3.82 -15.81 7.72
C PHE A 56 -2.63 -16.72 8.01
N HIS A 57 -1.47 -16.16 8.39
CA HIS A 57 -0.28 -16.90 8.82
C HIS A 57 -0.31 -17.34 10.30
N GLY A 58 -1.50 -17.45 10.90
CA GLY A 58 -1.69 -17.96 12.26
C GLY A 58 -1.29 -16.96 13.35
N GLY A 59 -1.25 -15.66 13.04
CA GLY A 59 -0.81 -14.62 13.98
C GLY A 59 0.71 -14.45 14.04
N HIS A 60 1.47 -15.18 13.22
CA HIS A 60 2.93 -15.13 13.23
C HIS A 60 3.46 -14.11 12.21
N LEU A 61 3.89 -12.95 12.70
CA LEU A 61 4.49 -11.89 11.89
C LEU A 61 5.90 -12.27 11.39
N GLU A 62 6.75 -12.82 12.28
CA GLU A 62 8.19 -12.99 12.07
C GLU A 62 8.58 -13.77 10.79
N PRO A 63 7.99 -14.94 10.47
CA PRO A 63 8.48 -15.75 9.36
C PRO A 63 8.34 -15.04 8.01
N LEU A 64 7.20 -14.38 7.78
CA LEU A 64 6.96 -13.64 6.55
C LEU A 64 7.79 -12.36 6.50
N THR A 65 7.97 -11.67 7.64
CA THR A 65 8.86 -10.52 7.76
C THR A 65 10.29 -10.86 7.37
N HIS A 66 10.86 -11.92 7.95
CA HIS A 66 12.25 -12.32 7.66
C HIS A 66 12.44 -12.73 6.20
N ALA A 67 11.46 -13.44 5.63
CA ALA A 67 11.49 -13.79 4.22
C ALA A 67 11.43 -12.55 3.31
N ALA A 68 10.53 -11.61 3.60
CA ALA A 68 10.42 -10.36 2.84
C ALA A 68 11.65 -9.46 3.01
N ALA A 69 12.25 -9.41 4.20
CA ALA A 69 13.47 -8.66 4.47
C ALA A 69 14.65 -9.22 3.67
N ALA A 70 14.84 -10.54 3.65
CA ALA A 70 15.88 -11.18 2.86
C ALA A 70 15.75 -10.87 1.36
N LEU A 71 14.51 -10.87 0.84
CA LEU A 71 14.25 -10.47 -0.55
C LEU A 71 14.58 -9.00 -0.79
N ALA A 72 14.16 -8.10 0.10
CA ALA A 72 14.41 -6.67 -0.01
C ALA A 72 15.92 -6.34 0.04
N GLU A 73 16.71 -7.03 0.88
CA GLU A 73 18.16 -6.87 0.95
C GLU A 73 18.88 -7.32 -0.32
N SER A 74 18.34 -8.34 -0.99
CA SER A 74 18.89 -8.93 -2.21
C SER A 74 18.50 -8.18 -3.49
N ALA A 75 17.49 -7.30 -3.41
CA ALA A 75 16.96 -6.58 -4.55
C ALA A 75 17.98 -5.58 -5.14
N THR A 76 17.89 -5.38 -6.45
CA THR A 76 18.69 -4.38 -7.20
C THR A 76 18.08 -2.98 -7.21
N VAL A 77 16.83 -2.84 -6.75
CA VAL A 77 16.11 -1.57 -6.58
C VAL A 77 15.79 -1.33 -5.10
N GLY A 78 15.34 -0.12 -4.75
CA GLY A 78 14.96 0.22 -3.38
C GLY A 78 13.69 -0.53 -2.95
N VAL A 79 13.81 -1.40 -1.94
CA VAL A 79 12.68 -2.14 -1.35
C VAL A 79 12.64 -1.87 0.15
N SER A 80 11.45 -1.55 0.67
CA SER A 80 11.21 -1.37 2.12
C SER A 80 10.05 -2.24 2.61
N LEU A 81 9.97 -2.44 3.93
CA LEU A 81 8.87 -3.17 4.57
C LEU A 81 7.96 -2.21 5.35
N HIS A 82 6.65 -2.44 5.22
CA HIS A 82 5.58 -1.70 5.90
C HIS A 82 4.56 -2.65 6.53
N LEU A 83 4.19 -2.43 7.79
CA LEU A 83 3.01 -3.08 8.38
C LEU A 83 1.77 -2.28 7.99
N ASP A 84 0.76 -2.94 7.44
CA ASP A 84 -0.44 -2.31 6.88
C ASP A 84 -1.68 -2.60 7.74
N HIS A 85 -2.55 -1.61 7.96
CA HIS A 85 -3.78 -1.69 8.76
C HIS A 85 -3.63 -2.46 10.10
N ALA A 86 -2.70 -2.03 10.95
CA ALA A 86 -2.62 -2.59 12.30
C ALA A 86 -3.64 -1.90 13.21
N GLU A 87 -4.74 -2.59 13.51
CA GLU A 87 -5.71 -2.16 14.53
C GLU A 87 -5.22 -2.55 15.94
N ASP A 88 -4.43 -3.63 16.03
CA ASP A 88 -3.78 -4.05 17.26
C ASP A 88 -2.48 -3.26 17.48
N GLU A 89 -2.47 -2.42 18.52
CA GLU A 89 -1.28 -1.66 18.93
C GLU A 89 -0.10 -2.58 19.21
N ALA A 90 -0.30 -3.75 19.82
CA ALA A 90 0.79 -4.69 20.12
C ALA A 90 1.45 -5.21 18.84
N LEU A 91 0.67 -5.42 17.77
CA LEU A 91 1.19 -5.82 16.47
C LEU A 91 2.04 -4.71 15.84
N ALA A 92 1.59 -3.46 15.92
CA ALA A 92 2.35 -2.30 15.43
C ALA A 92 3.70 -2.16 16.16
N LEU A 93 3.71 -2.30 17.49
CA LEU A 93 4.93 -2.26 18.29
C LEU A 93 5.86 -3.44 17.97
N ALA A 94 5.32 -4.64 17.79
CA ALA A 94 6.10 -5.82 17.41
C ALA A 94 6.75 -5.66 16.03
N ALA A 95 6.06 -5.08 15.04
CA ALA A 95 6.66 -4.81 13.73
C ALA A 95 7.82 -3.80 13.81
N VAL A 96 7.67 -2.75 14.62
CA VAL A 96 8.79 -1.81 14.91
C VAL A 96 10.00 -2.56 15.48
N ASP A 97 9.77 -3.49 16.42
CA ASP A 97 10.84 -4.25 17.06
C ASP A 97 11.48 -5.30 16.13
N LEU A 98 10.75 -5.80 15.13
CA LEU A 98 11.22 -6.76 14.13
C LEU A 98 12.02 -6.13 12.97
N GLY A 99 12.22 -4.81 13.00
CA GLY A 99 13.06 -4.10 12.02
C GLY A 99 12.31 -3.62 10.78
N TYR A 100 10.98 -3.48 10.85
CA TYR A 100 10.25 -2.73 9.82
C TYR A 100 10.76 -1.28 9.79
N SER A 101 10.94 -0.73 8.59
CA SER A 101 11.21 0.71 8.44
C SER A 101 9.94 1.55 8.47
N SER A 102 8.75 0.92 8.46
CA SER A 102 7.47 1.60 8.56
C SER A 102 6.35 0.74 9.14
N VAL A 103 5.42 1.38 9.82
CA VAL A 103 4.16 0.78 10.27
C VAL A 103 2.99 1.74 10.02
N MET A 104 1.82 1.20 9.75
CA MET A 104 0.55 1.91 9.79
C MET A 104 -0.25 1.45 11.01
N TYR A 105 -0.63 2.39 11.87
CA TYR A 105 -1.62 2.14 12.90
C TYR A 105 -2.99 2.64 12.44
N ASP A 106 -3.97 1.75 12.43
CA ASP A 106 -5.33 2.03 12.01
C ASP A 106 -6.25 2.10 13.23
N GLY A 107 -6.30 3.29 13.82
CA GLY A 107 -7.22 3.62 14.90
C GLY A 107 -8.54 4.19 14.42
N ALA A 108 -8.88 4.08 13.13
CA ALA A 108 -9.99 4.80 12.51
C ALA A 108 -11.37 4.44 13.09
N THR A 109 -11.49 3.29 13.77
CA THR A 109 -12.72 2.84 14.45
C THR A 109 -12.83 3.32 15.90
N LEU A 110 -11.75 3.88 16.46
CA LEU A 110 -11.71 4.42 17.82
C LEU A 110 -12.30 5.83 17.88
N PRO A 111 -12.84 6.25 19.04
CA PRO A 111 -13.14 7.66 19.28
C PRO A 111 -11.91 8.54 19.06
N TRP A 112 -12.12 9.77 18.58
CA TRP A 112 -11.07 10.71 18.19
C TRP A 112 -9.90 10.81 19.19
N ASP A 113 -10.19 11.06 20.47
CA ASP A 113 -9.17 11.20 21.50
C ASP A 113 -8.41 9.89 21.78
N GLU A 114 -9.08 8.75 21.66
CA GLU A 114 -8.49 7.43 21.82
C GLU A 114 -7.59 7.07 20.63
N ASN A 115 -8.02 7.38 19.41
CA ASN A 115 -7.22 7.23 18.19
C ASN A 115 -5.94 8.08 18.29
N ILE A 116 -6.06 9.36 18.66
CA ILE A 116 -4.88 10.22 18.87
C ILE A 116 -3.96 9.64 19.93
N ALA A 117 -4.50 9.22 21.08
CA ALA A 117 -3.70 8.69 22.17
C ALA A 117 -2.95 7.41 21.77
N ALA A 118 -3.61 6.48 21.07
CA ALA A 118 -3.02 5.24 20.59
C ALA A 118 -1.97 5.49 19.50
N THR A 119 -2.32 6.29 18.48
CA THR A 119 -1.39 6.69 17.42
C THR A 119 -0.13 7.35 17.99
N ARG A 120 -0.26 8.23 19.00
CA ARG A 120 0.90 8.86 19.68
C ARG A 120 1.81 7.84 20.37
N ARG A 121 1.26 6.77 20.96
CA ARG A 121 2.08 5.71 21.58
C ARG A 121 2.86 4.94 20.52
N VAL A 122 2.23 4.59 19.40
CA VAL A 122 2.91 3.96 18.26
C VAL A 122 4.00 4.89 17.70
N VAL A 123 3.71 6.17 17.48
CA VAL A 123 4.69 7.18 17.04
C VAL A 123 5.85 7.30 18.02
N ALA A 124 5.58 7.36 19.33
CA ALA A 124 6.63 7.46 20.34
C ALA A 124 7.57 6.25 20.32
N HIS A 125 7.03 5.03 20.19
CA HIS A 125 7.84 3.82 20.08
C HIS A 125 8.62 3.76 18.77
N ALA A 126 7.96 4.02 17.64
CA ALA A 126 8.56 4.04 16.31
C ALA A 126 9.75 5.01 16.21
N ARG A 127 9.64 6.20 16.83
CA ARG A 127 10.73 7.19 16.90
C ARG A 127 11.99 6.68 17.59
N THR A 128 11.89 5.72 18.52
CA THR A 128 13.08 5.14 19.18
C THR A 128 13.99 4.39 18.20
N ARG A 129 13.47 4.06 17.01
CA ARG A 129 14.14 3.26 15.97
C ARG A 129 14.08 3.93 14.58
N ASP A 130 13.69 5.21 14.51
CA ASP A 130 13.50 5.95 13.25
C ASP A 130 12.54 5.25 12.25
N VAL A 131 11.49 4.63 12.79
CA VAL A 131 10.45 3.96 11.98
C VAL A 131 9.39 4.97 11.53
N PHE A 132 9.04 4.93 10.25
CA PHE A 132 8.03 5.80 9.62
C PHE A 132 6.61 5.37 10.00
N VAL A 133 5.80 6.27 10.55
CA VAL A 133 4.43 5.96 10.95
C VAL A 133 3.41 6.57 10.00
N GLU A 134 2.62 5.72 9.40
CA GLU A 134 1.38 6.07 8.71
C GLU A 134 0.20 5.90 9.68
N ALA A 135 -0.84 6.71 9.51
CA ALA A 135 -2.11 6.49 10.18
C ALA A 135 -3.26 6.82 9.23
N GLU A 136 -4.44 6.32 9.57
CA GLU A 136 -5.68 6.62 8.88
C GLU A 136 -6.60 7.46 9.73
N LEU A 137 -7.22 8.45 9.07
CA LEU A 137 -8.28 9.25 9.66
C LEU A 137 -9.64 8.74 9.16
N GLY A 138 -10.34 8.03 10.04
CA GLY A 138 -11.72 7.58 9.81
C GLY A 138 -12.78 8.68 9.97
N GLU A 139 -13.97 8.39 9.46
CA GLU A 139 -15.14 9.29 9.46
C GLU A 139 -15.56 9.78 10.86
N ILE A 140 -16.05 11.02 10.93
CA ILE A 140 -16.93 11.47 12.01
C ILE A 140 -18.38 11.03 11.69
N GLY A 141 -18.91 10.05 12.44
CA GLY A 141 -20.36 9.84 12.59
C GLY A 141 -21.00 8.65 11.88
N GLY A 142 -20.26 7.80 11.17
CA GLY A 142 -20.75 6.56 10.56
C GLY A 142 -20.21 5.31 11.27
N LYS A 143 -20.98 4.21 11.27
CA LYS A 143 -20.64 2.95 11.95
C LYS A 143 -19.72 2.02 11.15
N ASP A 144 -19.27 2.42 9.96
CA ASP A 144 -18.71 1.50 8.94
C ASP A 144 -17.27 1.83 8.49
N GLY A 145 -16.56 2.73 9.19
CA GLY A 145 -15.12 3.00 9.00
C GLY A 145 -14.76 3.94 7.82
N ALA A 146 -13.46 4.24 7.67
CA ALA A 146 -12.92 5.21 6.69
C ALA A 146 -13.18 4.87 5.21
N HIS A 147 -13.51 3.61 4.92
CA HIS A 147 -13.69 3.08 3.57
C HIS A 147 -15.16 2.99 3.13
N ALA A 148 -16.10 3.52 3.92
CA ALA A 148 -17.52 3.51 3.58
C ALA A 148 -17.83 4.44 2.37
N PRO A 149 -18.79 4.07 1.48
CA PRO A 149 -19.14 4.89 0.33
C PRO A 149 -19.60 6.31 0.74
N GLY A 150 -18.95 7.33 0.20
CA GLY A 150 -19.30 8.74 0.43
C GLY A 150 -18.46 9.45 1.51
N VAL A 151 -17.64 8.71 2.27
CA VAL A 151 -16.74 9.30 3.27
C VAL A 151 -15.68 10.17 2.59
N ARG A 152 -15.46 11.36 3.15
CA ARG A 152 -14.44 12.31 2.70
C ARG A 152 -13.69 12.86 3.90
N THR A 153 -12.36 12.82 3.85
CA THR A 153 -11.53 13.40 4.91
C THR A 153 -11.66 14.92 4.89
N ASP A 154 -11.93 15.52 6.06
CA ASP A 154 -11.91 16.98 6.20
C ASP A 154 -10.45 17.50 6.32
N PRO A 155 -10.04 18.52 5.55
CA PRO A 155 -8.68 19.03 5.60
C PRO A 155 -8.25 19.66 6.93
N GLN A 156 -9.18 20.28 7.67
CA GLN A 156 -8.86 20.88 8.96
C GLN A 156 -8.66 19.78 10.01
N GLU A 157 -9.52 18.76 10.02
CA GLU A 157 -9.33 17.58 10.89
C GLU A 157 -8.05 16.82 10.56
N ALA A 158 -7.73 16.62 9.28
CA ALA A 158 -6.48 16.00 8.84
C ALA A 158 -5.26 16.75 9.40
N LYS A 159 -5.29 18.09 9.34
CA LYS A 159 -4.24 18.95 9.89
C LYS A 159 -4.13 18.81 11.40
N ASP A 160 -5.25 18.85 12.12
CA ASP A 160 -5.28 18.76 13.57
C ASP A 160 -4.85 17.36 14.06
N PHE A 161 -5.22 16.31 13.34
CA PHE A 161 -4.80 14.93 13.60
C PHE A 161 -3.30 14.77 13.43
N VAL A 162 -2.74 15.23 12.30
CA VAL A 162 -1.29 15.17 12.04
C VAL A 162 -0.50 15.95 13.10
N ALA A 163 -0.96 17.17 13.45
CA ALA A 163 -0.32 17.97 14.50
C ALA A 163 -0.39 17.31 15.89
N SER A 164 -1.50 16.63 16.19
CA SER A 164 -1.73 16.00 17.49
C SER A 164 -1.01 14.66 17.63
N THR A 165 -0.77 13.94 16.54
CA THR A 165 -0.17 12.59 16.55
C THR A 165 1.31 12.59 16.21
N GLY A 166 1.74 13.47 15.30
CA GLY A 166 3.11 13.51 14.80
C GLY A 166 3.46 12.35 13.87
N VAL A 167 2.47 11.80 13.17
CA VAL A 167 2.63 10.80 12.10
C VAL A 167 3.40 11.37 10.91
N ASP A 168 3.97 10.49 10.10
CA ASP A 168 4.83 10.84 8.97
C ASP A 168 4.11 10.81 7.62
N ALA A 169 2.95 10.14 7.54
CA ALA A 169 2.03 10.17 6.41
C ALA A 169 0.59 9.97 6.88
N LEU A 170 -0.35 10.40 6.05
CA LEU A 170 -1.79 10.31 6.35
C LEU A 170 -2.53 9.60 5.20
N ALA A 171 -3.19 8.50 5.52
CA ALA A 171 -4.18 7.88 4.65
C ALA A 171 -5.47 8.71 4.64
N VAL A 172 -5.99 8.97 3.44
CA VAL A 172 -7.13 9.88 3.24
C VAL A 172 -8.27 9.23 2.43
N ALA A 173 -9.49 9.49 2.86
CA ALA A 173 -10.71 9.11 2.17
C ALA A 173 -11.09 10.19 1.14
N VAL A 174 -10.90 9.87 -0.14
CA VAL A 174 -11.12 10.81 -1.26
C VAL A 174 -12.01 10.24 -2.36
N GLY A 175 -12.71 9.14 -2.10
CA GLY A 175 -13.66 8.52 -3.03
C GLY A 175 -13.36 7.10 -3.48
N SER A 176 -12.23 6.53 -3.07
CA SER A 176 -11.96 5.09 -3.19
C SER A 176 -12.53 4.30 -2.01
N SER A 177 -12.80 3.02 -2.22
CA SER A 177 -13.13 2.04 -1.17
C SER A 177 -12.32 0.76 -1.34
N HIS A 178 -12.28 -0.07 -0.30
CA HIS A 178 -11.56 -1.35 -0.32
C HIS A 178 -12.27 -2.43 -1.15
N ALA A 179 -11.46 -3.37 -1.64
CA ALA A 179 -11.92 -4.57 -2.35
C ALA A 179 -12.74 -4.32 -3.63
N MET A 180 -12.57 -3.19 -4.29
CA MET A 180 -13.21 -2.93 -5.58
C MET A 180 -12.68 -3.88 -6.65
N THR A 181 -13.59 -4.63 -7.28
CA THR A 181 -13.29 -5.50 -8.43
C THR A 181 -13.58 -4.83 -9.78
N THR A 182 -14.11 -3.61 -9.78
CA THR A 182 -14.42 -2.81 -10.97
C THR A 182 -13.68 -1.47 -10.91
N ARG A 183 -13.14 -1.01 -12.04
CA ARG A 183 -12.40 0.27 -12.15
C ARG A 183 -13.33 1.47 -12.32
N SER A 184 -14.20 1.70 -11.36
CA SER A 184 -15.26 2.74 -11.42
C SER A 184 -15.15 3.80 -10.31
N ALA A 185 -14.09 3.79 -9.53
CA ALA A 185 -13.91 4.77 -8.45
C ALA A 185 -13.67 6.17 -9.03
N VAL A 186 -14.41 7.15 -8.54
CA VAL A 186 -14.21 8.57 -8.88
C VAL A 186 -13.54 9.24 -7.69
N LEU A 187 -12.29 9.66 -7.89
CA LEU A 187 -11.52 10.37 -6.87
C LEU A 187 -11.82 11.87 -6.91
N ASP A 188 -11.94 12.47 -5.74
CA ASP A 188 -12.06 13.91 -5.56
C ASP A 188 -10.68 14.58 -5.62
N LEU A 189 -10.26 14.93 -6.83
CA LEU A 189 -8.94 15.54 -7.08
C LEU A 189 -8.78 16.92 -6.43
N GLU A 190 -9.88 17.67 -6.31
CA GLU A 190 -9.86 18.98 -5.64
C GLU A 190 -9.66 18.81 -4.14
N LEU A 191 -10.33 17.84 -3.51
CA LEU A 191 -10.07 17.49 -2.12
C LEU A 191 -8.64 17.01 -1.89
N ILE A 192 -8.08 16.18 -2.77
CA ILE A 192 -6.66 15.76 -2.66
C ILE A 192 -5.73 16.99 -2.65
N ALA A 193 -5.95 17.95 -3.56
CA ALA A 193 -5.16 19.17 -3.60
C ALA A 193 -5.32 20.01 -2.32
N ARG A 194 -6.54 20.15 -1.79
CA ARG A 194 -6.79 20.85 -0.52
C ARG A 194 -6.13 20.16 0.67
N LEU A 195 -6.16 18.83 0.73
CA LEU A 195 -5.50 18.04 1.77
C LEU A 195 -3.98 18.22 1.71
N ARG A 196 -3.39 18.13 0.52
CA ARG A 196 -1.95 18.34 0.29
C ARG A 196 -1.50 19.71 0.80
N ASP A 197 -2.31 20.75 0.58
CA ASP A 197 -2.00 22.11 1.02
C ASP A 197 -2.23 22.31 2.54
N ALA A 198 -3.09 21.49 3.15
CA ALA A 198 -3.46 21.60 4.56
C ALA A 198 -2.51 20.85 5.52
N VAL A 199 -1.97 19.70 5.10
CA VAL A 199 -1.13 18.85 5.95
C VAL A 199 0.34 18.83 5.49
N PRO A 200 1.32 18.88 6.42
CA PRO A 200 2.74 18.93 6.07
C PRO A 200 3.36 17.56 5.76
N VAL A 201 2.54 16.52 5.59
CA VAL A 201 2.96 15.13 5.42
C VAL A 201 2.44 14.55 4.10
N PRO A 202 3.15 13.59 3.48
CA PRO A 202 2.67 12.88 2.30
C PRO A 202 1.29 12.24 2.49
N LEU A 203 0.45 12.34 1.46
CA LEU A 203 -0.87 11.69 1.43
C LEU A 203 -0.76 10.27 0.90
N VAL A 204 -1.52 9.36 1.49
CA VAL A 204 -1.61 7.95 1.11
C VAL A 204 -3.00 7.63 0.56
N LEU A 205 -3.04 6.98 -0.59
CA LEU A 205 -4.26 6.49 -1.21
C LEU A 205 -4.43 5.00 -0.97
N HIS A 206 -5.45 4.70 -0.17
CA HIS A 206 -5.98 3.36 0.05
C HIS A 206 -7.05 3.00 -0.98
N GLY A 207 -7.39 1.71 -1.10
CA GLY A 207 -8.44 1.26 -2.02
C GLY A 207 -8.21 1.56 -3.51
N SER A 208 -6.96 1.66 -3.96
CA SER A 208 -6.63 2.12 -5.32
C SER A 208 -7.03 1.15 -6.45
N SER A 209 -7.35 -0.11 -6.13
CA SER A 209 -7.62 -1.16 -7.14
C SER A 209 -8.84 -0.86 -8.03
N GLY A 210 -9.77 -0.02 -7.57
CA GLY A 210 -10.93 0.43 -8.35
C GLY A 210 -10.71 1.71 -9.15
N VAL A 211 -9.50 2.29 -9.14
CA VAL A 211 -9.20 3.57 -9.82
C VAL A 211 -8.60 3.27 -11.20
N ASP A 212 -9.07 3.94 -12.25
CA ASP A 212 -8.47 3.83 -13.58
C ASP A 212 -7.10 4.54 -13.67
N ASP A 213 -6.30 4.21 -14.69
CA ASP A 213 -4.94 4.71 -14.84
C ASP A 213 -4.86 6.24 -14.94
N ALA A 214 -5.77 6.86 -15.69
CA ALA A 214 -5.76 8.30 -15.90
C ALA A 214 -6.11 9.05 -14.60
N THR A 215 -7.13 8.57 -13.90
CA THR A 215 -7.53 9.11 -12.58
C THR A 215 -6.43 8.90 -11.55
N MET A 216 -5.74 7.76 -11.56
CA MET A 216 -4.60 7.50 -10.67
C MET A 216 -3.46 8.50 -10.89
N GLN A 217 -3.04 8.71 -12.14
CA GLN A 217 -2.01 9.70 -12.45
C GLN A 217 -2.46 11.12 -12.08
N ALA A 218 -3.73 11.45 -12.29
CA ALA A 218 -4.29 12.73 -11.89
C ALA A 218 -4.27 12.91 -10.36
N ALA A 219 -4.57 11.87 -9.58
CA ALA A 219 -4.49 11.88 -8.12
C ALA A 219 -3.06 12.06 -7.61
N ILE A 220 -2.08 11.40 -8.24
CA ILE A 220 -0.65 11.60 -7.92
C ILE A 220 -0.24 13.05 -8.18
N ARG A 221 -0.58 13.59 -9.35
CA ARG A 221 -0.32 15.01 -9.68
C ARG A 221 -1.05 15.98 -8.74
N ALA A 222 -2.20 15.58 -8.20
CA ALA A 222 -2.95 16.38 -7.24
C ALA A 222 -2.33 16.35 -5.83
N GLY A 223 -1.58 15.32 -5.45
CA GLY A 223 -0.86 15.28 -4.17
C GLY A 223 -0.78 13.91 -3.49
N ILE A 224 -1.34 12.84 -4.06
CA ILE A 224 -1.13 11.48 -3.55
C ILE A 224 0.32 11.07 -3.79
N VAL A 225 0.97 10.52 -2.76
CA VAL A 225 2.37 10.09 -2.82
C VAL A 225 2.49 8.57 -2.71
N LYS A 226 1.87 7.94 -1.71
CA LYS A 226 1.89 6.47 -1.55
C LYS A 226 0.58 5.87 -2.05
N VAL A 227 0.65 4.81 -2.86
CA VAL A 227 -0.53 4.14 -3.45
C VAL A 227 -0.56 2.68 -3.02
N ASN A 228 -1.58 2.30 -2.26
CA ASN A 228 -1.74 0.94 -1.75
C ASN A 228 -2.51 0.06 -2.75
N VAL A 229 -1.94 -1.08 -3.18
CA VAL A 229 -2.58 -2.02 -4.12
C VAL A 229 -2.55 -3.46 -3.57
N SER A 230 -3.70 -4.13 -3.59
CA SER A 230 -3.83 -5.55 -3.26
C SER A 230 -4.77 -6.28 -4.21
N THR A 231 -6.07 -5.92 -4.17
CA THR A 231 -7.15 -6.64 -4.88
C THR A 231 -6.91 -6.77 -6.38
N HIS A 232 -6.39 -5.73 -7.03
CA HIS A 232 -6.09 -5.76 -8.46
C HIS A 232 -5.03 -6.82 -8.81
N LEU A 233 -3.92 -6.86 -8.09
CA LEU A 233 -2.84 -7.83 -8.31
C LEU A 233 -3.30 -9.27 -8.00
N ASN A 234 -4.11 -9.44 -6.96
CA ASN A 234 -4.71 -10.73 -6.62
C ASN A 234 -5.68 -11.21 -7.71
N SER A 235 -6.38 -10.29 -8.36
CA SER A 235 -7.29 -10.60 -9.46
C SER A 235 -6.52 -11.09 -10.69
N ALA A 236 -5.43 -10.41 -11.06
CA ALA A 236 -4.54 -10.84 -12.15
C ALA A 236 -3.94 -12.23 -11.87
N PHE A 237 -3.41 -12.44 -10.65
CA PHE A 237 -2.88 -13.73 -10.22
C PHE A 237 -3.94 -14.83 -10.30
N THR A 238 -5.12 -14.58 -9.74
CA THR A 238 -6.20 -15.57 -9.66
C THR A 238 -6.75 -15.93 -11.04
N ALA A 239 -6.87 -14.96 -11.95
CA ALA A 239 -7.33 -15.19 -13.31
C ALA A 239 -6.39 -16.17 -14.06
N ALA A 240 -5.07 -15.93 -14.00
CA ALA A 240 -4.09 -16.79 -14.63
C ALA A 240 -4.04 -18.21 -14.02
N VAL A 241 -4.20 -18.32 -12.69
CA VAL A 241 -4.34 -19.64 -12.04
C VAL A 241 -5.59 -20.37 -12.53
N ARG A 242 -6.75 -19.69 -12.60
CA ARG A 242 -8.01 -20.28 -13.07
C ARG A 242 -7.90 -20.76 -14.52
N GLU A 243 -7.31 -19.96 -15.38
CA GLU A 243 -7.06 -20.34 -16.78
C GLU A 243 -6.19 -21.60 -16.87
N TYR A 244 -5.07 -21.63 -16.14
CA TYR A 244 -4.18 -22.77 -16.16
C TYR A 244 -4.85 -24.05 -15.65
N LEU A 245 -5.59 -23.97 -14.54
CA LEU A 245 -6.32 -25.12 -13.98
C LEU A 245 -7.42 -25.60 -14.92
N GLY A 246 -8.14 -24.68 -15.57
CA GLY A 246 -9.17 -25.01 -16.57
C GLY A 246 -8.60 -25.76 -17.77
N ALA A 247 -7.41 -25.37 -18.23
CA ALA A 247 -6.71 -26.04 -19.33
C ALA A 247 -6.04 -27.36 -18.92
N ASN A 248 -5.73 -27.55 -17.64
CA ASN A 248 -4.93 -28.68 -17.14
C ASN A 248 -5.61 -29.38 -15.93
N PRO A 249 -6.79 -30.01 -16.10
CA PRO A 249 -7.57 -30.55 -14.98
C PRO A 249 -6.89 -31.67 -14.18
N ALA A 250 -5.86 -32.33 -14.75
CA ALA A 250 -5.09 -33.38 -14.08
C ALA A 250 -3.85 -32.86 -13.32
N VAL A 251 -3.58 -31.55 -13.34
CA VAL A 251 -2.40 -31.00 -12.66
C VAL A 251 -2.55 -31.08 -11.14
N VAL A 252 -1.48 -31.53 -10.47
CA VAL A 252 -1.43 -31.62 -9.00
C VAL A 252 -0.24 -30.86 -8.40
N ASP A 253 0.81 -30.63 -9.19
CA ASP A 253 1.98 -29.85 -8.76
C ASP A 253 1.64 -28.36 -8.72
N SER A 254 1.57 -27.80 -7.51
CA SER A 254 1.16 -26.40 -7.31
C SER A 254 2.04 -25.38 -8.00
N ARG A 255 3.33 -25.68 -8.15
CA ARG A 255 4.28 -24.81 -8.83
C ARG A 255 3.90 -24.57 -10.29
N LYS A 256 3.19 -25.53 -10.91
CA LYS A 256 2.75 -25.44 -12.31
C LYS A 256 1.63 -24.42 -12.51
N TYR A 257 0.68 -24.31 -11.59
CA TYR A 257 -0.40 -23.33 -11.71
C TYR A 257 -0.10 -22.02 -10.98
N MET A 258 0.72 -22.04 -9.92
CA MET A 258 1.19 -20.81 -9.27
C MET A 258 2.19 -20.03 -10.14
N GLY A 259 2.97 -20.71 -10.97
CA GLY A 259 3.92 -20.07 -11.90
C GLY A 259 3.26 -19.01 -12.80
N PRO A 260 2.24 -19.38 -13.60
CA PRO A 260 1.46 -18.43 -14.41
C PRO A 260 0.82 -17.30 -13.58
N GLY A 261 0.26 -17.61 -12.42
CA GLY A 261 -0.27 -16.60 -11.49
C GLY A 261 0.79 -15.57 -11.10
N ARG A 262 1.98 -16.05 -10.73
CA ARG A 262 3.12 -15.21 -10.35
C ARG A 262 3.58 -14.32 -11.51
N GLU A 263 3.70 -14.85 -12.73
CA GLU A 263 4.10 -14.07 -13.90
C GLU A 263 3.07 -12.99 -14.29
N ALA A 264 1.78 -13.30 -14.13
CA ALA A 264 0.71 -12.31 -14.33
C ALA A 264 0.81 -11.17 -13.30
N MET A 265 1.03 -11.50 -12.02
CA MET A 265 1.26 -10.51 -10.97
C MET A 265 2.52 -9.68 -11.23
N ILE A 266 3.64 -10.31 -11.63
CA ILE A 266 4.90 -9.60 -11.95
C ILE A 266 4.67 -8.57 -13.05
N THR A 267 3.99 -8.99 -14.13
CA THR A 267 3.74 -8.13 -15.28
C THR A 267 2.87 -6.93 -14.89
N GLU A 268 1.78 -7.18 -14.16
CA GLU A 268 0.87 -6.10 -13.78
C GLU A 268 1.45 -5.18 -12.71
N ALA A 269 2.16 -5.72 -11.71
CA ALA A 269 2.83 -4.91 -10.70
C ALA A 269 3.92 -4.02 -11.33
N ALA A 270 4.70 -4.53 -12.30
CA ALA A 270 5.72 -3.72 -12.97
C ALA A 270 5.09 -2.55 -13.74
N ARG A 271 3.97 -2.80 -14.42
CA ARG A 271 3.19 -1.78 -15.13
C ARG A 271 2.66 -0.70 -14.17
N LEU A 272 2.08 -1.10 -13.04
CA LEU A 272 1.58 -0.17 -12.02
C LEU A 272 2.70 0.66 -11.39
N LEU A 273 3.87 0.07 -11.12
CA LEU A 273 4.99 0.83 -10.57
C LEU A 273 5.45 1.94 -11.53
N ARG A 274 5.49 1.68 -12.84
CA ARG A 274 5.74 2.71 -13.86
C ARG A 274 4.63 3.75 -13.96
N LEU A 275 3.37 3.31 -13.88
CA LEU A 275 2.20 4.21 -13.83
C LEU A 275 2.33 5.20 -12.66
N PHE A 276 2.70 4.72 -11.47
CA PHE A 276 2.85 5.57 -10.28
C PHE A 276 4.07 6.48 -10.35
N ALA A 277 5.17 6.00 -10.92
CA ALA A 277 6.35 6.81 -11.22
C ALA A 277 6.10 7.87 -12.31
N LEU A 278 4.91 7.88 -12.94
CA LEU A 278 4.56 8.71 -14.09
C LEU A 278 5.53 8.49 -15.28
N ASP A 279 6.03 7.26 -15.40
CA ASP A 279 7.07 6.81 -16.31
C ASP A 279 6.54 5.67 -17.20
N LEU A 280 5.40 5.90 -17.86
CA LEU A 280 4.83 4.94 -18.80
C LEU A 280 5.34 5.20 -20.22
N ASP A 281 6.01 4.20 -20.78
CA ASP A 281 6.26 4.14 -22.21
C ASP A 281 4.96 3.91 -23.01
N GLU A 282 4.94 4.32 -24.28
CA GLU A 282 3.75 4.20 -25.16
C GLU A 282 3.23 2.76 -25.30
N SER A 283 4.10 1.75 -25.16
CA SER A 283 3.72 0.33 -25.21
C SER A 283 2.90 -0.13 -24.00
N ASP A 284 3.21 0.38 -22.81
CA ASP A 284 2.49 0.03 -21.57
C ASP A 284 1.13 0.75 -21.53
N ALA A 285 1.05 1.96 -22.09
CA ALA A 285 -0.19 2.70 -22.26
C ALA A 285 -1.17 2.02 -23.24
N ALA A 286 -0.67 1.23 -24.19
CA ALA A 286 -1.50 0.47 -25.12
C ALA A 286 -2.17 -0.75 -24.45
N ALA A 287 -1.44 -1.47 -23.58
CA ALA A 287 -2.00 -2.59 -22.82
C ALA A 287 -3.12 -2.16 -21.86
N ALA A 288 -2.99 -0.98 -21.24
CA ALA A 288 -3.99 -0.37 -20.37
C ALA A 288 -5.34 -0.05 -21.05
N ARG A 289 -5.36 0.09 -22.39
CA ARG A 289 -6.60 0.36 -23.15
C ARG A 289 -7.37 -0.91 -23.50
N THR A 290 -6.76 -2.08 -23.30
CA THR A 290 -7.28 -3.39 -23.74
C THR A 290 -7.65 -4.33 -22.59
N ALA A 291 -7.35 -3.96 -21.35
CA ALA A 291 -7.66 -4.70 -20.12
C ALA A 291 -8.73 -3.97 -19.30
#